data_AF-A0A373VSA4-F1
#
_entry.id   AF-A0A373VSA4-F1
#
_cell.length_a   1.000
_cell.length_b   1.000
_cell.length_c   1.000
_cell.angle_alpha   90.00
_cell.angle_beta   90.00
_cell.angle_gamma   90.00
#
_symmetry.space_group_name_H-M   'P 1'
#
loop_
_entity.id
_entity.type
_entity.pdbx_description
1 polymer ?
#
loop_
_entity_poly.entity_id
_entity_poly.type
_entity_poly.pdbx_seq_one_letter_code
_entity_poly.pdbx_strand_id
1 'polypeptide(L)' 'MTSYEKIINRIRTEAKRGNEKGLCYAQAVSNTEIQIGDLKLDTDFFSVCKHVGEIKKDDILICSRIDDEYIVIGKVG' A
#
# COMPACT_ATOMS: atom_id res chain seq x y z
N MET A 1 3.52 28.32 -5.78
CA MET A 1 3.69 27.14 -4.91
C MET A 1 5.05 26.52 -5.19
N THR A 2 5.93 26.52 -4.21
CA THR A 2 7.28 25.95 -4.31
C THR A 2 7.23 24.42 -4.28
N SER A 3 8.30 23.76 -4.71
CA SER A 3 8.42 22.29 -4.63
C SER A 3 8.26 21.77 -3.20
N TYR A 4 8.74 22.53 -2.22
CA TYR A 4 8.59 22.22 -0.80
C TYR A 4 7.12 22.25 -0.34
N GLU A 5 6.36 23.26 -0.74
CA GLU A 5 4.94 23.37 -0.42
C GLU A 5 4.10 22.25 -1.04
N LYS A 6 4.48 21.77 -2.23
CA LYS A 6 3.85 20.60 -2.87
C LYS A 6 4.07 19.33 -2.04
N ILE A 7 5.29 19.12 -1.54
CA ILE A 7 5.64 17.95 -0.72
C ILE A 7 4.87 17.99 0.61
N ILE A 8 4.85 19.14 1.29
CA ILE A 8 4.13 19.29 2.57
C ILE A 8 2.62 19.10 2.39
N ASN A 9 2.02 19.63 1.32
CA ASN A 9 0.59 19.43 1.04
C ASN A 9 0.27 17.96 0.75
N ARG A 10 1.14 17.25 0.02
CA ARG A 10 0.99 15.82 -0.21
C ARG A 10 1.04 15.05 1.12
N ILE A 11 2.05 15.28 1.95
CA ILE A 11 2.19 14.62 3.26
C ILE A 11 0.97 14.87 4.14
N ARG A 12 0.49 16.12 4.23
CA ARG A 12 -0.71 16.47 5.00
C ARG A 12 -1.98 15.82 4.46
N THR A 13 -2.06 15.62 3.15
CA THR A 13 -3.21 14.98 2.50
C THR A 13 -3.19 13.48 2.79
N GLU A 14 -2.06 12.80 2.53
CA GLU A 14 -1.89 11.36 2.77
C GLU A 14 -2.02 11.00 4.26
N ALA A 15 -1.52 11.86 5.17
CA ALA A 15 -1.61 11.66 6.61
C ALA A 15 -2.91 12.15 7.27
N LYS A 16 -3.87 12.68 6.48
CA LYS A 16 -5.13 13.18 7.02
C LYS A 16 -5.96 12.02 7.57
N ARG A 17 -6.42 12.15 8.82
CA ARG A 17 -7.29 11.16 9.48
C ARG A 17 -8.57 10.97 8.66
N GLY A 18 -8.88 9.73 8.26
CA GLY A 18 -10.02 9.41 7.39
C GLY A 18 -9.75 9.55 5.89
N ASN A 19 -8.49 9.67 5.46
CA ASN A 19 -8.13 9.58 4.06
C ASN A 19 -8.13 8.13 3.58
N GLU A 20 -9.06 7.79 2.68
CA GLU A 20 -9.19 6.48 2.05
C GLU A 20 -8.01 6.14 1.10
N LYS A 21 -7.18 7.14 0.77
CA LYS A 21 -5.95 6.99 -0.04
C LYS A 21 -4.68 6.76 0.79
N GLY A 22 -4.81 6.70 2.12
CA GLY A 22 -3.66 6.53 3.02
C GLY A 22 -3.03 5.13 2.95
N LEU A 23 -2.03 4.93 3.82
CA LEU A 23 -1.42 3.61 4.02
C LEU A 23 -2.45 2.66 4.64
N CYS A 24 -2.55 1.46 4.09
CA CYS A 24 -3.39 0.39 4.56
C CYS A 24 -2.55 -0.84 4.89
N TYR A 25 -3.04 -1.64 5.83
CA TYR A 25 -2.46 -2.95 6.11
C TYR A 25 -3.11 -3.99 5.21
N ALA A 26 -2.29 -4.88 4.67
CA ALA A 26 -2.72 -6.06 3.97
C ALA A 26 -2.11 -7.31 4.60
N GLN A 27 -2.70 -8.46 4.36
CA GLN A 27 -2.13 -9.76 4.65
C GLN A 27 -1.93 -10.52 3.35
N ALA A 28 -0.75 -11.11 3.15
CA ALA A 28 -0.54 -12.01 2.03
C ALA A 28 -1.31 -13.32 2.25
N VAL A 29 -2.24 -13.63 1.36
CA VAL A 29 -2.96 -14.92 1.36
C VAL A 29 -2.13 -15.98 0.65
N SER A 30 -1.39 -15.55 -0.37
CA SER A 30 -0.43 -16.35 -1.11
C SER A 30 0.62 -15.41 -1.72
N ASN A 31 1.52 -15.95 -2.54
CA ASN A 31 2.56 -15.15 -3.21
C ASN A 31 1.96 -14.26 -4.32
N THR A 32 0.71 -14.51 -4.72
CA THR A 32 0.02 -13.83 -5.82
C THR A 32 -1.27 -13.14 -5.38
N GLU A 33 -1.65 -13.26 -4.11
CA GLU A 33 -2.90 -12.72 -3.58
C GLU A 33 -2.65 -12.02 -2.24
N ILE A 34 -3.23 -10.82 -2.09
CA ILE A 34 -3.25 -10.07 -0.84
C ILE A 34 -4.68 -9.78 -0.40
N GLN A 35 -4.88 -9.67 0.91
CA GLN A 35 -6.14 -9.31 1.53
C GLN A 35 -6.00 -8.00 2.28
N ILE A 36 -6.83 -7.01 1.92
CA ILE A 36 -6.91 -5.69 2.56
C ILE A 36 -8.28 -5.58 3.23
N GLY A 37 -8.35 -5.80 4.54
CA GLY A 37 -9.62 -5.91 5.25
C GLY A 37 -10.47 -7.06 4.68
N ASP A 38 -11.64 -6.72 4.13
CA ASP A 38 -12.55 -7.69 3.48
C ASP A 38 -12.28 -7.87 1.98
N LEU A 39 -11.38 -7.08 1.39
CA LEU A 39 -11.09 -7.10 -0.03
C LEU A 39 -9.93 -8.05 -0.34
N LYS A 40 -10.14 -9.01 -1.25
CA LYS A 40 -9.08 -9.85 -1.80
C LYS A 40 -8.68 -9.34 -3.18
N LEU A 41 -7.37 -9.26 -3.41
CA LEU A 41 -6.77 -8.71 -4.61
C LEU A 41 -5.70 -9.65 -5.13
N ASP A 42 -5.75 -9.89 -6.44
CA ASP A 42 -4.76 -10.66 -7.18
C ASP A 42 -3.70 -9.72 -7.77
N THR A 43 -2.62 -10.28 -8.32
CA THR A 43 -1.48 -9.52 -8.89
C THR A 43 -1.85 -8.50 -9.96
N ASP A 44 -3.06 -8.56 -10.52
CA ASP A 44 -3.56 -7.58 -11.50
C ASP A 44 -3.93 -6.23 -10.85
N PHE A 45 -4.15 -6.22 -9.53
CA PHE A 45 -4.61 -5.05 -8.78
C PHE A 45 -3.59 -4.56 -7.75
N PHE A 46 -2.43 -5.21 -7.66
CA PHE A 46 -1.36 -4.76 -6.79
C PHE A 46 0.04 -4.98 -7.37
N SER A 47 0.93 -4.05 -7.07
CA SER A 47 2.34 -4.08 -7.41
C SER A 47 3.21 -4.16 -6.16
N VAL A 48 4.26 -4.99 -6.19
CA VAL A 48 5.21 -5.12 -5.09
C VAL A 48 6.48 -4.33 -5.40
N CYS A 49 6.87 -3.42 -4.50
CA CYS A 49 8.14 -2.71 -4.67
C CYS A 49 9.32 -3.68 -4.56
N LYS A 50 10.33 -3.49 -5.42
CA LYS A 50 11.51 -4.37 -5.51
C LYS A 50 12.23 -4.59 -4.17
N HIS A 51 12.24 -3.60 -3.28
CA HIS A 51 12.92 -3.70 -1.98
C HIS A 51 12.15 -4.55 -0.95
N VAL A 52 10.85 -4.78 -1.15
CA VAL A 52 10.04 -5.66 -0.29
C VAL A 52 10.43 -7.13 -0.53
N GLY A 53 10.78 -7.46 -1.77
CA GLY A 53 11.15 -8.80 -2.19
C GLY A 53 9.92 -9.69 -2.39
N GLU A 54 10.12 -11.00 -2.25
CA GLU A 54 9.02 -11.96 -2.29
C GLU A 54 8.12 -11.84 -1.06
N ILE A 55 6.81 -11.88 -1.32
CA ILE A 55 5.77 -12.00 -0.32
C ILE A 55 5.41 -13.47 -0.13
N LYS A 56 5.23 -13.88 1.13
CA LYS A 56 4.82 -15.22 1.51
C LYS A 56 3.49 -15.17 2.22
N LYS A 57 2.77 -16.29 2.19
CA LYS A 57 1.53 -16.44 2.95
C LYS A 57 1.75 -16.05 4.42
N ASP A 58 0.78 -15.32 4.95
CA ASP A 58 0.71 -14.76 6.30
C ASP A 58 1.63 -13.56 6.57
N ASP A 59 2.40 -13.07 5.58
CA ASP A 59 3.14 -11.80 5.73
C ASP A 59 2.16 -10.62 5.91
N ILE A 60 2.46 -9.75 6.89
CA ILE A 60 1.76 -8.47 7.05
C ILE A 60 2.44 -7.44 6.15
N LEU A 61 1.66 -6.80 5.29
CA LEU A 61 2.13 -5.87 4.28
C LEU A 61 1.59 -4.46 4.56
N ILE A 62 2.39 -3.47 4.20
CA ILE A 62 1.99 -2.08 4.15
C ILE A 62 1.75 -1.74 2.69
N CYS A 63 0.52 -1.41 2.36
CA CYS A 63 0.08 -1.03 1.03
C CYS A 63 -0.29 0.45 0.98
N SER A 64 -0.06 1.09 -0.15
CA SER A 64 -0.56 2.42 -0.46
C SER A 64 -1.48 2.32 -1.66
N ARG A 65 -2.69 2.87 -1.58
CA ARG A 65 -3.57 2.94 -2.75
C ARG A 65 -3.17 4.12 -3.61
N ILE A 66 -2.80 3.86 -4.86
CA ILE A 66 -2.56 4.89 -5.87
C ILE A 66 -3.59 4.69 -6.97
N ASP A 67 -4.58 5.57 -7.00
CA ASP A 67 -5.73 5.50 -7.90
C ASP A 67 -6.50 4.17 -7.75
N ASP A 68 -6.36 3.26 -8.72
CA ASP A 68 -7.04 1.94 -8.74
C ASP A 68 -6.10 0.75 -8.45
N GLU A 69 -4.83 1.02 -8.15
CA GLU A 69 -3.83 -0.01 -7.87
C GLU A 69 -3.28 0.11 -6.44
N TYR A 70 -2.98 -1.04 -5.82
CA TYR A 70 -2.34 -1.09 -4.51
C TYR A 70 -0.83 -1.33 -4.66
N ILE A 71 -0.02 -0.48 -4.05
CA ILE A 71 1.43 -0.65 -4.05
C ILE A 71 1.88 -1.16 -2.69
N VAL A 72 2.46 -2.36 -2.65
CA VAL A 72 3.10 -2.91 -1.47
C VAL A 72 4.46 -2.23 -1.28
N ILE A 73 4.56 -1.39 -0.25
CA ILE A 73 5.74 -0.58 0.04
C ILE A 73 6.61 -1.16 1.16
N GLY A 74 6.10 -2.12 1.91
CA GLY A 74 6.83 -2.72 3.02
C GLY A 74 6.15 -3.98 3.55
N LYS A 75 6.92 -4.76 4.31
CA LYS A 75 6.41 -5.86 5.12
C LYS A 75 6.72 -5.58 6.59
N VAL A 76 5.76 -5.87 7.45
CA VAL A 76 5.90 -5.81 8.90
C VAL A 76 6.20 -7.24 9.33
N GLY A 77 7.49 -7.54 9.46
CA GLY A 77 7.98 -8.79 10.03
C GLY A 77 7.96 -8.75 11.55
#